data_AF-A0A7K0UKV1-F1
#
_entry.id   AF-A0A7K0UKV1-F1
#
_cell.length_a   1.000
_cell.length_b   1.000
_cell.length_c   1.000
_cell.angle_alpha   90.00
_cell.angle_beta   90.00
_cell.angle_gamma   90.00
#
_symmetry.space_group_name_H-M   'P 1'
#
loop_
_entity.id
_entity.type
_entity.pdbx_description
1 polymer ?
#
loop_
_entity_poly.entity_id
_entity_poly.type
_entity_poly.pdbx_seq_one_letter_code
_entity_poly.pdbx_strand_id
1 'polypeptide(L)' 'QADEFTCSRCFLVHHRSTLAKEVKGQPICSDCA' A
#
# COMPACT_ATOMS: atom_id res chain seq x y z
N GLN A 1 11.67 -8.08 -1.56
CA GLN A 1 10.72 -8.48 -2.60
C GLN A 1 9.43 -9.06 -2.02
N ALA A 2 9.43 -9.96 -1.02
CA ALA A 2 8.17 -10.50 -0.45
C ALA A 2 7.35 -9.48 0.39
N ASP A 3 7.95 -8.36 0.80
CA ASP A 3 7.33 -7.34 1.65
C ASP A 3 7.09 -6.02 0.90
N GLU A 4 6.85 -6.03 -0.41
CA GLU A 4 6.56 -4.82 -1.20
C GLU A 4 5.12 -4.86 -1.75
N PHE A 5 4.44 -3.71 -1.79
CA PHE A 5 3.11 -3.57 -2.38
C PHE A 5 2.96 -2.24 -3.13
N THR A 6 2.09 -2.20 -4.13
CA THR A 6 1.76 -0.98 -4.88
C THR A 6 0.54 -0.31 -4.27
N CYS A 7 0.69 0.92 -3.79
CA CYS A 7 -0.45 1.67 -3.27
C CYS A 7 -1.43 2.00 -4.40
N SER A 8 -2.71 1.73 -4.19
CA SER A 8 -3.77 2.00 -5.19
C SER A 8 -4.19 3.47 -5.27
N ARG A 9 -3.62 4.35 -4.44
CA ARG A 9 -3.91 5.79 -4.39
C ARG A 9 -2.83 6.61 -5.11
N CYS A 10 -1.57 6.39 -4.78
CA CYS A 10 -0.41 7.10 -5.36
C CYS A 10 0.37 6.28 -6.39
N PHE A 11 0.05 5.00 -6.58
CA PHE A 11 0.68 4.08 -7.54
C PHE A 11 2.19 3.85 -7.32
N LEU A 12 2.70 4.21 -6.15
CA LEU A 12 4.08 3.94 -5.75
C LEU A 12 4.20 2.58 -5.06
N VAL A 13 5.37 1.95 -5.22
CA VAL A 13 5.74 0.73 -4.50
C VAL A 13 6.27 1.12 -3.13
N HIS A 14 5.72 0.50 -2.10
CA HIS A 14 6.17 0.68 -0.73
C HIS A 14 6.36 -0.66 -0.02
N HIS A 15 7.09 -0.64 1.09
CA HIS A 15 7.21 -1.81 1.95
C HIS A 15 5.89 -2.10 2.69
N ARG A 16 5.55 -3.36 2.95
CA ARG A 16 4.33 -3.80 3.62
C ARG A 16 4.15 -3.20 5.02
N SER A 17 5.25 -2.76 5.64
CA SER A 17 5.24 -1.96 6.87
C SER A 17 4.52 -0.61 6.74
N THR A 18 4.38 -0.07 5.54
CA THR A 18 3.66 1.17 5.24
C THR A 18 2.24 0.91 4.74
N LEU A 19 1.75 -0.33 4.76
CA LEU A 19 0.36 -0.64 4.46
C LEU A 19 -0.50 -0.15 5.62
N ALA A 20 -1.41 0.78 5.36
CA ALA A 20 -2.32 1.28 6.38
C ALA A 20 -3.64 0.53 6.39
N LYS A 21 -4.25 0.36 5.22
CA LYS A 21 -5.52 -0.36 5.08
C LYS A 21 -5.69 -0.93 3.68
N GLU A 22 -6.51 -1.97 3.59
CA GLU A 22 -6.96 -2.53 2.32
C GLU A 22 -8.44 -2.17 2.11
N VAL A 23 -8.75 -1.54 0.98
CA VAL A 23 -10.12 -1.14 0.63
C VAL A 23 -10.52 -1.90 -0.62
N LYS A 24 -11.54 -2.75 -0.54
CA LYS A 24 -12.00 -3.58 -1.68
C LYS A 24 -10.87 -4.44 -2.30
N GLY A 25 -9.94 -4.92 -1.48
CA GLY A 25 -8.77 -5.70 -1.94
C GLY A 25 -7.67 -4.85 -2.60
N GLN A 26 -7.75 -3.53 -2.49
CA GLN A 26 -6.73 -2.61 -2.98
C GLN A 26 -5.93 -2.05 -1.80
N PRO A 27 -4.60 -2.26 -1.74
CA PRO A 27 -3.79 -1.79 -0.63
C PRO A 27 -3.54 -0.27 -0.71
N ILE A 28 -3.66 0.41 0.42
CA ILE A 28 -3.44 1.85 0.59
C ILE A 28 -2.30 2.07 1.58
N CYS A 29 -1.31 2.88 1.21
CA CYS A 29 -0.18 3.21 2.08
C CYS A 29 -0.56 4.24 3.16
N SER A 30 0.20 4.29 4.25
CA SER A 30 -0.05 5.20 5.40
C SER A 30 -0.06 6.67 5.05
N ASP A 31 0.65 7.08 4.00
CA ASP A 31 0.64 8.46 3.52
C ASP A 31 -0.67 8.82 2.80
N CYS A 32 -1.33 7.82 2.21
CA CYS A 32 -2.57 7.96 1.43
C CYS A 32 -3.84 7.60 2.21
N ALA A 33 -3.71 7.12 3.46
CA ALA A 33 -4.77 6.50 4.25
C ALA A 33 -5.71 7.50 4.93
#